data_AF-A0AAW2LYM5-F1
#
_entry.id   AF-A0AAW2LYM5-F1
#
_cell.length_a   1.000
_cell.length_b   1.000
_cell.length_c   1.000
_cell.angle_alpha   90.00
_cell.angle_beta   90.00
_cell.angle_gamma   90.00
#
_symmetry.space_group_name_H-M   'P 1'
#
loop_
_entity.id
_entity.type
_entity.pdbx_description
1 polymer ?
#
loop_
_entity_poly.entity_id
_entity_poly.type
_entity_poly.pdbx_seq_one_letter_code
_entity_poly.pdbx_strand_id
1 'polypeptide(L)'
;MEHNHLRVVFYYSLQTRRRAGELTKKLRESITDMLSAFPVVTGRLLRTSEGDWTIKCNDAGVRMVEARVEGTVDEWLKNVDREKELKLVHWEEMFQRQYFWSTFYVQITEFEGGGLAVGLSCTHLLSDPTCAAMMIKSWADVTLNAKENSVPASDTKQTTIMLKFNQEMVKSCIAMARTTNAHKCQPSLTPFEALAALFWTRLSKVRVQGDGIQENDLSKAAGFIREAVSKIDRDEVMDLIEWLEQENWKTYPSCMNGSCLICANLENVNSYSAVFEENSSPLRVSYYIEPSVGAGQILILPSPGGDGPCSRVVSVTLPEVEAEKLLEDGLIKQFGPTIWMGLNRNLC
;
A
#
# COMPACT_ATOMS: atom_id res chain seq x y z
N MET A 1 -0.60 16.17 -15.83
CA MET A 1 0.58 16.09 -14.93
C MET A 1 0.67 14.64 -14.46
N GLU A 2 1.68 14.18 -13.72
CA GLU A 2 1.49 12.91 -13.01
C GLU A 2 0.35 13.15 -12.01
N HIS A 3 -0.70 12.33 -12.07
CA HIS A 3 -1.84 12.39 -11.14
C HIS A 3 -1.78 11.24 -10.11
N ASN A 4 -0.77 10.37 -10.20
CA ASN A 4 -0.66 9.15 -9.43
C ASN A 4 0.12 9.35 -8.12
N HIS A 5 -0.26 8.57 -7.12
CA HIS A 5 -0.11 8.83 -5.70
C HIS A 5 -0.21 7.45 -4.97
N LEU A 6 0.53 7.13 -3.90
CA LEU A 6 0.58 5.80 -3.20
C LEU A 6 0.64 5.73 -1.63
N ARG A 7 -0.46 5.78 -0.88
CA ARG A 7 -0.40 6.14 0.56
C ARG A 7 0.10 5.05 1.44
N VAL A 8 0.85 5.48 2.45
CA VAL A 8 1.23 4.65 3.57
C VAL A 8 0.92 5.35 4.88
N VAL A 9 0.22 4.62 5.74
CA VAL A 9 0.04 4.95 7.16
C VAL A 9 0.58 3.78 7.97
N PHE A 10 1.49 4.06 8.90
CA PHE A 10 1.99 3.11 9.89
C PHE A 10 1.41 3.48 11.25
N TYR A 11 0.84 2.50 11.97
CA TYR A 11 0.33 2.67 13.33
C TYR A 11 1.19 1.96 14.36
N TYR A 12 1.47 2.63 15.47
CA TYR A 12 2.26 2.10 16.58
C TYR A 12 1.51 2.28 17.89
N SER A 13 1.32 1.20 18.65
CA SER A 13 1.10 1.34 20.10
C SER A 13 2.47 1.47 20.76
N LEU A 14 2.59 2.43 21.68
CA LEU A 14 3.84 2.79 22.35
C LEU A 14 3.60 2.71 23.86
N GLN A 15 4.35 1.83 24.54
CA GLN A 15 4.16 1.59 25.98
C GLN A 15 4.71 2.75 26.84
N THR A 16 5.70 3.48 26.33
CA THR A 16 6.32 4.62 27.02
C THR A 16 5.43 5.86 26.96
N ARG A 17 4.77 6.20 28.08
CA ARG A 17 4.13 7.52 28.24
C ARG A 17 5.21 8.61 28.26
N ARG A 18 5.12 9.55 27.32
CA ARG A 18 6.01 10.71 27.15
C ARG A 18 5.25 12.02 27.33
N ARG A 19 5.97 13.14 27.35
CA ARG A 19 5.35 14.46 27.18
C ARG A 19 4.90 14.66 25.74
N ALA A 20 3.82 15.42 25.55
CA ALA A 20 3.34 15.84 24.23
C ALA A 20 4.47 16.49 23.42
N GLY A 21 4.78 15.94 22.24
CA GLY A 21 5.78 16.44 21.30
C GLY A 21 7.20 15.94 21.54
N GLU A 22 7.44 15.20 22.62
CA GLU A 22 8.77 14.64 22.95
C GLU A 22 9.21 13.60 21.91
N LEU A 23 8.30 12.73 21.48
CA LEU A 23 8.54 11.75 20.42
C LEU A 23 8.62 12.43 19.05
N THR A 24 7.68 13.33 18.75
CA THR A 24 7.71 14.13 17.51
C THR A 24 9.04 14.86 17.34
N LYS A 25 9.59 15.44 18.42
CA LYS A 25 10.92 16.05 18.41
C LYS A 25 12.02 15.03 18.05
N LYS A 26 12.08 13.88 18.75
CA LYS A 26 13.08 12.82 18.46
C LYS A 26 13.02 12.39 16.99
N LEU A 27 11.81 12.17 16.48
CA LEU A 27 11.54 11.74 15.10
C LEU A 27 11.97 12.81 14.08
N ARG A 28 11.73 14.09 14.36
CA ARG A 28 12.15 15.21 13.52
C ARG A 28 13.67 15.45 13.55
N GLU A 29 14.34 15.10 14.65
CA GLU A 29 15.79 15.10 14.73
C GLU A 29 16.36 13.93 13.89
N SER A 30 15.92 12.69 14.12
CA SER A 30 16.40 11.51 13.38
C SER A 30 16.05 11.49 11.90
N ILE A 31 14.97 12.15 11.45
CA ILE A 31 14.66 12.26 10.02
C ILE A 31 15.72 13.10 9.29
N THR A 32 16.35 14.06 9.97
CA THR A 32 17.34 14.96 9.35
C THR A 32 18.61 14.19 8.98
N ASP A 33 19.07 13.29 9.85
CA ASP A 33 20.20 12.40 9.59
C ASP A 33 19.86 11.41 8.45
N MET A 34 18.69 10.78 8.52
CA MET A 34 18.16 9.86 7.50
C MET A 34 18.05 10.52 6.11
N LEU A 35 17.59 11.77 6.04
CA LEU A 35 17.44 12.53 4.79
C LEU A 35 18.77 12.84 4.10
N SER A 36 19.89 12.78 4.82
CA SER A 36 21.23 12.95 4.21
C SER A 36 21.57 11.83 3.21
N ALA A 37 20.92 10.67 3.32
CA ALA A 37 21.01 9.61 2.31
C ALA A 37 20.02 9.83 1.14
N PHE A 38 19.07 10.76 1.24
CA PHE A 38 17.90 10.91 0.36
C PHE A 38 17.84 12.27 -0.37
N PRO A 39 18.80 12.58 -1.25
CA PRO A 39 18.83 13.85 -2.00
C PRO A 39 17.61 14.04 -2.93
N VAL A 40 16.95 12.94 -3.32
CA VAL A 40 15.65 12.96 -4.01
C VAL A 40 14.51 13.47 -3.10
N VAL A 41 14.56 13.11 -1.81
CA VAL A 41 13.52 13.45 -0.82
C VAL A 41 13.60 14.90 -0.35
N THR A 42 14.79 15.50 -0.42
CA THR A 42 15.03 16.93 -0.15
C THR A 42 14.98 17.81 -1.41
N GLY A 43 14.97 17.20 -2.60
CA GLY A 43 15.03 17.89 -3.89
C GLY A 43 13.73 18.53 -4.37
N ARG A 44 13.69 18.95 -5.64
CA ARG A 44 12.49 19.49 -6.31
C ARG A 44 12.31 18.88 -7.69
N LEU A 45 11.08 18.43 -7.99
CA LEU A 45 10.69 17.91 -9.29
C LEU A 45 10.57 19.06 -10.30
N LEU A 46 11.29 18.96 -11.42
CA LEU A 46 11.33 19.91 -12.52
C LEU A 46 11.03 19.20 -13.85
N ARG A 47 10.67 19.97 -14.87
CA ARG A 47 10.56 19.50 -16.25
C ARG A 47 11.69 20.06 -17.12
N THR A 48 12.29 19.25 -17.99
CA THR A 48 13.37 19.66 -18.91
C THR A 48 12.84 20.53 -20.06
N SER A 49 13.75 21.11 -20.86
CA SER A 49 13.43 21.76 -22.14
C SER A 49 12.85 20.78 -23.18
N GLU A 50 13.29 19.53 -23.15
CA GLU A 50 12.80 18.46 -24.04
C GLU A 50 11.42 17.92 -23.61
N GLY A 51 11.09 17.98 -22.31
CA GLY A 51 9.78 17.60 -21.76
C GLY A 51 9.80 16.47 -20.73
N ASP A 52 10.97 16.03 -20.31
CA ASP A 52 11.18 14.94 -19.35
C ASP A 52 11.06 15.43 -17.91
N TRP A 53 10.88 14.49 -16.98
CA TRP A 53 10.92 14.77 -15.56
C TRP A 53 12.33 14.59 -15.01
N THR A 54 12.78 15.52 -14.18
CA THR A 54 14.07 15.44 -13.50
C THR A 54 13.98 15.98 -12.08
N ILE A 55 14.80 15.46 -11.17
CA ILE A 55 14.78 15.84 -9.76
C ILE A 55 16.03 16.66 -9.47
N LYS A 56 15.85 17.95 -9.21
CA LYS A 56 16.95 18.80 -8.75
C LYS A 56 17.16 18.58 -7.26
N CYS A 57 18.11 17.73 -6.91
CA CYS A 57 18.63 17.60 -5.55
C CYS A 57 19.25 18.94 -5.14
N ASN A 58 18.54 19.70 -4.28
CA ASN A 58 18.90 21.08 -3.92
C ASN A 58 18.69 21.39 -2.44
N ASP A 59 18.55 20.35 -1.62
CA ASP A 59 18.39 20.40 -0.15
C ASP A 59 17.32 21.39 0.35
N ALA A 60 16.27 21.59 -0.46
CA ALA A 60 15.10 22.39 -0.12
C ALA A 60 14.17 21.70 0.90
N GLY A 61 14.54 20.49 1.35
CA GLY A 61 13.94 19.78 2.48
C GLY A 61 12.59 19.11 2.19
N VAL A 62 12.22 18.24 3.12
CA VAL A 62 10.90 17.58 3.20
C VAL A 62 9.93 18.45 4.01
N ARG A 63 8.62 18.38 3.74
CA ARG A 63 7.60 19.04 4.58
C ARG A 63 7.12 18.07 5.65
N MET A 64 7.34 18.41 6.92
CA MET A 64 6.79 17.66 8.05
C MET A 64 5.59 18.39 8.65
N VAL A 65 4.54 17.64 9.00
CA VAL A 65 3.34 18.11 9.71
C VAL A 65 3.25 17.39 11.05
N GLU A 66 3.10 18.17 12.12
CA GLU A 66 2.93 17.67 13.49
C GLU A 66 1.42 17.75 13.87
N ALA A 67 0.82 16.65 14.31
CA ALA A 67 -0.62 16.53 14.56
C ALA A 67 -0.93 15.75 15.86
N ARG A 68 -2.18 15.86 16.34
CA ARG A 68 -2.67 15.19 17.56
C ARG A 68 -4.07 14.62 17.36
N VAL A 69 -4.36 13.50 18.03
CA VAL A 69 -5.69 12.87 18.09
C VAL A 69 -6.01 12.48 19.52
N GLU A 70 -7.21 12.83 19.99
CA GLU A 70 -7.74 12.45 21.30
C GLU A 70 -8.00 10.94 21.37
N GLY A 71 -7.82 10.33 22.55
CA GLY A 71 -7.98 8.89 22.77
C GLY A 71 -6.79 8.02 22.34
N THR A 72 -7.00 6.71 22.22
CA THR A 72 -5.96 5.71 21.90
C THR A 72 -5.97 5.26 20.45
N VAL A 73 -4.83 4.73 19.99
CA VAL A 73 -4.73 4.02 18.68
C VAL A 73 -5.74 2.87 18.59
N ASP A 74 -5.96 2.11 19.66
CA ASP A 74 -6.91 0.99 19.67
C ASP A 74 -8.38 1.42 19.62
N GLU A 75 -8.74 2.64 20.03
CA GLU A 75 -10.09 3.20 19.87
C GLU A 75 -10.31 3.74 18.46
N TRP A 76 -9.28 4.38 17.90
CA TRP A 76 -9.25 4.85 16.52
C TRP A 76 -9.38 3.69 15.52
N LEU A 77 -8.54 2.65 15.65
CA LEU A 77 -8.48 1.50 14.73
C LEU A 77 -9.78 0.68 14.65
N LYS A 78 -10.71 0.83 15.61
CA LYS A 78 -12.05 0.21 15.60
C LYS A 78 -13.04 0.94 14.69
N ASN A 79 -12.87 2.24 14.49
CA ASN A 79 -13.85 3.14 13.87
C ASN A 79 -13.31 3.88 12.64
N VAL A 80 -12.07 3.56 12.25
CA VAL A 80 -11.37 4.21 11.15
C VAL A 80 -11.79 3.67 9.78
N ASP A 81 -12.25 4.58 8.93
CA ASP A 81 -12.45 4.39 7.49
C ASP A 81 -11.34 5.10 6.68
N ARG A 82 -11.39 4.99 5.35
CA ARG A 82 -10.43 5.62 4.44
C ARG A 82 -10.32 7.14 4.60
N GLU A 83 -11.43 7.84 4.84
CA GLU A 83 -11.50 9.30 4.94
C GLU A 83 -11.01 9.82 6.30
N LYS A 84 -11.28 9.09 7.37
CA LYS A 84 -10.65 9.34 8.69
C LYS A 84 -9.14 9.09 8.60
N GLU A 85 -8.71 7.97 8.03
CA GLU A 85 -7.29 7.63 7.91
C GLU A 85 -6.55 8.47 6.86
N LEU A 86 -7.25 9.08 5.91
CA LEU A 86 -6.70 10.10 5.00
C LEU A 86 -6.13 11.29 5.76
N LYS A 87 -6.78 11.70 6.86
CA LYS A 87 -6.39 12.86 7.69
C LYS A 87 -5.10 12.62 8.49
N LEU A 88 -4.61 11.39 8.54
CA LEU A 88 -3.31 11.04 9.11
C LEU A 88 -2.15 11.28 8.13
N VAL A 89 -2.43 11.71 6.90
CA VAL A 89 -1.43 11.96 5.87
C VAL A 89 -1.73 13.22 5.06
N HIS A 90 -0.99 14.27 5.38
CA HIS A 90 -0.98 15.54 4.66
C HIS A 90 -0.75 15.38 3.14
N TRP A 91 -1.37 16.25 2.36
CA TRP A 91 -1.12 16.41 0.91
C TRP A 91 -1.52 17.81 0.47
N GLU A 92 -0.83 18.36 -0.53
CA GLU A 92 -1.12 19.67 -1.11
C GLU A 92 -1.27 19.56 -2.62
N GLU A 93 -2.41 20.03 -3.14
CA GLU A 93 -2.65 20.09 -4.58
C GLU A 93 -1.75 21.13 -5.27
N MET A 94 -1.25 20.76 -6.44
CA MET A 94 -0.11 21.37 -7.12
C MET A 94 -0.46 22.68 -7.86
N PHE A 95 -1.00 23.67 -7.14
CA PHE A 95 -1.73 24.79 -7.75
C PHE A 95 -0.91 25.96 -8.35
N GLN A 96 0.36 26.16 -7.98
CA GLN A 96 1.04 27.44 -8.29
C GLN A 96 2.41 27.33 -8.98
N ARG A 97 3.45 26.75 -8.37
CA ARG A 97 4.78 26.59 -9.02
C ARG A 97 5.54 25.36 -8.50
N GLN A 98 6.05 24.53 -9.43
CA GLN A 98 6.84 23.31 -9.17
C GLN A 98 7.94 23.48 -8.10
N TYR A 99 8.66 24.61 -8.13
CA TYR A 99 9.78 24.90 -7.24
C TYR A 99 9.42 24.88 -5.72
N PHE A 100 8.16 25.15 -5.35
CA PHE A 100 7.73 25.18 -3.95
C PHE A 100 7.11 23.87 -3.45
N TRP A 101 6.87 22.90 -4.34
CA TRP A 101 6.31 21.61 -3.96
C TRP A 101 7.41 20.79 -3.31
N SER A 102 7.20 20.39 -2.06
CA SER A 102 8.07 19.39 -1.44
C SER A 102 7.98 18.13 -2.29
N THR A 103 9.12 17.53 -2.67
CA THR A 103 9.05 16.24 -3.37
C THR A 103 8.39 15.19 -2.51
N PHE A 104 8.40 15.31 -1.16
CA PHE A 104 7.77 14.38 -0.21
C PHE A 104 7.19 15.14 0.99
N TYR A 105 6.16 14.62 1.65
CA TYR A 105 5.62 15.16 2.91
C TYR A 105 5.38 14.05 3.93
N VAL A 106 5.65 14.34 5.20
CA VAL A 106 5.54 13.41 6.32
C VAL A 106 4.59 14.00 7.35
N GLN A 107 3.74 13.16 7.96
CA GLN A 107 2.88 13.57 9.06
C GLN A 107 3.14 12.68 10.29
N ILE A 108 3.43 13.31 11.42
CA ILE A 108 3.58 12.65 12.72
C ILE A 108 2.33 12.98 13.53
N THR A 109 1.51 11.97 13.86
CA THR A 109 0.29 12.15 14.64
C THR A 109 0.39 11.42 15.97
N GLU A 110 0.56 12.16 17.06
CA GLU A 110 0.59 11.60 18.43
C GLU A 110 -0.84 11.38 18.97
N PHE A 111 -1.10 10.22 19.57
CA PHE A 111 -2.36 9.91 20.23
C PHE A 111 -2.26 10.21 21.73
N GLU A 112 -3.25 10.90 22.31
CA GLU A 112 -3.21 11.31 23.72
C GLU A 112 -3.19 10.12 24.71
N GLY A 113 -3.87 9.03 24.37
CA GLY A 113 -3.85 7.79 25.14
C GLY A 113 -2.52 7.03 25.06
N GLY A 114 -1.59 7.46 24.22
CA GLY A 114 -0.37 6.76 23.84
C GLY A 114 -0.46 6.12 22.45
N GLY A 115 0.69 6.05 21.78
CA GLY A 115 0.80 5.59 20.40
C GLY A 115 1.00 6.71 19.37
N LEU A 116 1.26 6.31 18.14
CA LEU A 116 1.69 7.16 17.03
C LEU A 116 1.09 6.64 15.72
N ALA A 117 0.68 7.54 14.83
CA ALA A 117 0.59 7.27 13.40
C ALA A 117 1.63 8.07 12.62
N VAL A 118 2.34 7.39 11.72
CA VAL A 118 3.26 8.00 10.75
C VAL A 118 2.63 7.92 9.37
N GLY A 119 2.31 9.10 8.83
CA GLY A 119 1.92 9.32 7.44
C GLY A 119 3.09 9.75 6.58
N LEU A 120 3.10 9.35 5.32
CA LEU A 120 4.10 9.70 4.32
C LEU A 120 3.37 9.99 2.98
N SER A 121 3.91 10.83 2.09
CA SER A 121 3.22 11.33 0.87
C SER A 121 4.13 11.89 -0.25
N CYS A 122 3.80 11.62 -1.52
CA CYS A 122 4.25 12.33 -2.74
C CYS A 122 3.46 11.95 -4.02
N THR A 123 4.12 11.73 -5.15
CA THR A 123 3.58 11.29 -6.45
C THR A 123 4.31 10.03 -6.94
N HIS A 124 3.57 9.00 -7.38
CA HIS A 124 4.04 7.64 -7.70
C HIS A 124 5.13 7.60 -8.80
N LEU A 125 5.31 8.69 -9.56
CA LEU A 125 6.47 8.92 -10.43
C LEU A 125 7.82 8.87 -9.67
N LEU A 126 7.83 9.16 -8.37
CA LEU A 126 9.01 9.19 -7.51
C LEU A 126 9.17 7.92 -6.67
N SER A 127 8.20 6.99 -6.71
CA SER A 127 8.06 5.94 -5.68
C SER A 127 7.19 4.74 -6.07
N ASP A 128 7.63 3.55 -5.67
CA ASP A 128 6.81 2.34 -5.51
C ASP A 128 6.58 1.97 -4.01
N PRO A 129 5.67 1.03 -3.69
CA PRO A 129 5.31 0.71 -2.30
C PRO A 129 6.48 0.06 -1.53
N THR A 130 7.40 -0.57 -2.25
CA THR A 130 8.60 -1.21 -1.70
C THR A 130 9.56 -0.15 -1.17
N CYS A 131 9.86 0.85 -1.99
CA CYS A 131 10.61 2.04 -1.60
C CYS A 131 9.90 2.76 -0.44
N ALA A 132 8.58 2.89 -0.46
CA ALA A 132 7.83 3.51 0.64
C ALA A 132 8.03 2.82 2.00
N ALA A 133 8.08 1.48 2.02
CA ALA A 133 8.49 0.74 3.21
C ALA A 133 9.95 1.00 3.60
N MET A 134 10.85 1.04 2.62
CA MET A 134 12.28 1.27 2.87
C MET A 134 12.55 2.62 3.54
N MET A 135 11.90 3.73 3.16
CA MET A 135 12.09 5.03 3.83
C MET A 135 11.69 5.01 5.31
N ILE A 136 10.49 4.51 5.61
CA ILE A 136 10.00 4.48 7.00
C ILE A 136 10.82 3.46 7.80
N LYS A 137 11.26 2.35 7.18
CA LYS A 137 12.22 1.43 7.80
C LYS A 137 13.56 2.12 8.08
N SER A 138 14.16 2.82 7.13
CA SER A 138 15.42 3.54 7.30
C SER A 138 15.34 4.60 8.40
N TRP A 139 14.25 5.36 8.42
CA TRP A 139 14.01 6.34 9.46
C TRP A 139 13.87 5.70 10.83
N ALA A 140 13.14 4.58 10.91
CA ALA A 140 13.03 3.78 12.12
C ALA A 140 14.39 3.21 12.55
N ASP A 141 15.17 2.66 11.61
CA ASP A 141 16.53 2.17 11.82
C ASP A 141 17.45 3.28 12.35
N VAL A 142 17.41 4.50 11.80
CA VAL A 142 18.20 5.66 12.31
C VAL A 142 17.65 6.20 13.64
N THR A 143 16.34 6.04 13.90
CA THR A 143 15.72 6.45 15.17
C THR A 143 16.03 5.50 16.33
N LEU A 144 16.23 4.20 16.04
CA LEU A 144 16.78 3.23 17.00
C LEU A 144 18.31 3.36 17.07
N ASN A 145 18.96 3.19 15.92
CA ASN A 145 20.40 3.21 15.76
C ASN A 145 20.86 4.63 15.46
N ALA A 146 21.23 5.37 16.51
CA ALA A 146 22.03 6.60 16.40
C ALA A 146 23.48 6.31 15.96
N LYS A 147 23.63 5.35 15.02
CA LYS A 147 24.80 4.90 14.26
C LYS A 147 24.30 4.24 12.94
N GLU A 148 24.39 4.98 11.83
CA GLU A 148 24.57 4.51 10.43
C GLU A 148 23.36 4.00 9.55
N ASN A 149 22.69 4.96 8.86
CA ASN A 149 22.41 5.09 7.38
C ASN A 149 21.44 4.20 6.48
N SER A 150 20.62 4.85 5.61
CA SER A 150 19.92 4.42 4.31
C SER A 150 18.65 3.52 4.34
N VAL A 151 17.65 3.44 3.41
CA VAL A 151 17.34 3.89 1.99
C VAL A 151 15.80 4.33 1.82
N PRO A 152 15.27 5.02 0.75
CA PRO A 152 13.92 5.70 0.66
C PRO A 152 12.80 5.02 -0.24
N ALA A 153 11.54 5.46 -0.58
CA ALA A 153 10.34 6.30 -0.13
C ALA A 153 9.07 6.02 -1.07
N SER A 154 7.72 6.31 -0.94
CA SER A 154 6.67 6.99 -0.08
C SER A 154 5.18 6.87 -0.66
N ASP A 155 4.11 7.63 -0.21
CA ASP A 155 3.00 8.28 -1.08
C ASP A 155 1.48 8.52 -0.62
N THR A 156 0.38 8.55 -1.45
CA THR A 156 -1.04 9.08 -1.31
C THR A 156 -2.33 8.18 -1.77
N LYS A 157 -3.64 8.37 -1.36
CA LYS A 157 -4.73 7.33 -0.95
C LYS A 157 -6.05 7.11 -1.77
N GLN A 158 -6.49 5.89 -2.13
CA GLN A 158 -7.89 5.58 -2.57
C GLN A 158 -8.89 5.01 -1.51
N THR A 159 -10.19 4.88 -1.89
CA THR A 159 -11.32 3.97 -1.47
C THR A 159 -11.10 2.56 -0.88
N THR A 160 -10.15 2.30 0.02
CA THR A 160 -9.84 0.92 0.48
C THR A 160 -10.70 0.37 1.63
N ILE A 161 -11.04 -0.92 1.53
CA ILE A 161 -11.39 -1.85 2.61
C ILE A 161 -10.17 -2.76 2.89
N MET A 162 -9.92 -3.14 4.15
CA MET A 162 -8.85 -4.10 4.49
C MET A 162 -9.41 -5.38 5.12
N LEU A 163 -9.00 -6.53 4.57
CA LEU A 163 -9.44 -7.86 4.99
C LEU A 163 -8.23 -8.73 5.38
N LYS A 164 -8.17 -9.19 6.64
CA LYS A 164 -7.11 -10.07 7.13
C LYS A 164 -7.49 -11.55 6.96
N PHE A 165 -6.65 -12.31 6.26
CA PHE A 165 -6.75 -13.76 6.10
C PHE A 165 -5.65 -14.44 6.91
N ASN A 166 -6.02 -15.39 7.78
CA ASN A 166 -5.06 -16.17 8.56
C ASN A 166 -4.45 -17.34 7.74
N GLN A 167 -3.45 -18.02 8.29
CA GLN A 167 -2.71 -19.05 7.57
C GLN A 167 -3.60 -20.23 7.10
N GLU A 168 -4.60 -20.64 7.89
CA GLU A 168 -5.50 -21.74 7.49
C GLU A 168 -6.51 -21.31 6.42
N MET A 169 -7.01 -20.07 6.47
CA MET A 169 -7.83 -19.48 5.41
C MET A 169 -7.03 -19.45 4.09
N VAL A 170 -5.77 -19.00 4.13
CA VAL A 170 -4.90 -18.94 2.94
C VAL A 170 -4.55 -20.34 2.42
N LYS A 171 -4.21 -21.30 3.29
CA LYS A 171 -4.02 -22.72 2.90
C LYS A 171 -5.27 -23.31 2.26
N SER A 172 -6.46 -23.02 2.79
CA SER A 172 -7.74 -23.45 2.23
C SER A 172 -7.99 -22.84 0.84
N CYS A 173 -7.71 -21.55 0.66
CA CYS A 173 -7.78 -20.90 -0.65
C CYS A 173 -6.79 -21.52 -1.66
N ILE A 174 -5.55 -21.79 -1.24
CA ILE A 174 -4.52 -22.50 -2.02
C ILE A 174 -4.93 -23.95 -2.36
N ALA A 175 -5.77 -24.59 -1.53
CA ALA A 175 -6.29 -25.93 -1.81
C ALA A 175 -7.43 -25.89 -2.83
N MET A 176 -8.42 -25.00 -2.66
CA MET A 176 -9.56 -24.84 -3.58
C MET A 176 -9.16 -24.30 -4.96
N ALA A 177 -8.09 -23.50 -5.05
CA ALA A 177 -7.58 -22.99 -6.32
C ALA A 177 -6.78 -24.03 -7.14
N ARG A 178 -6.54 -25.26 -6.65
CA ARG A 178 -5.86 -26.31 -7.41
C ARG A 178 -6.81 -26.98 -8.39
N THR A 179 -6.35 -27.20 -9.63
CA THR A 179 -7.06 -28.07 -10.57
C THR A 179 -7.01 -29.52 -10.09
N THR A 180 -8.15 -30.24 -10.17
CA THR A 180 -8.27 -31.65 -9.76
C THR A 180 -7.38 -32.60 -10.56
N ASN A 181 -6.95 -32.18 -11.76
CA ASN A 181 -6.07 -32.94 -12.65
C ASN A 181 -4.59 -32.51 -12.58
N ALA A 182 -4.17 -31.68 -11.61
CA ALA A 182 -2.77 -31.29 -11.45
C ALA A 182 -1.88 -32.52 -11.16
N HIS A 183 -0.88 -32.77 -12.00
CA HIS A 183 0.15 -33.78 -11.70
C HIS A 183 0.86 -33.43 -10.38
N LYS A 184 1.14 -34.44 -9.55
CA LYS A 184 1.78 -34.30 -8.22
C LYS A 184 3.14 -33.55 -8.20
N CYS A 185 3.74 -33.29 -9.35
CA CYS A 185 5.01 -32.60 -9.50
C CYS A 185 4.90 -31.08 -9.74
N GLN A 186 3.69 -30.51 -9.89
CA GLN A 186 3.55 -29.06 -10.04
C GLN A 186 3.80 -28.31 -8.70
N PRO A 187 4.50 -27.16 -8.71
CA PRO A 187 4.65 -26.31 -7.54
C PRO A 187 3.29 -25.86 -6.99
N SER A 188 3.15 -25.81 -5.66
CA SER A 188 1.95 -25.29 -4.99
C SER A 188 1.69 -23.83 -5.38
N LEU A 189 0.42 -23.42 -5.38
CA LEU A 189 0.05 -22.01 -5.54
C LEU A 189 0.60 -21.15 -4.40
N THR A 190 1.09 -19.96 -4.73
CA THR A 190 1.47 -18.93 -3.76
C THR A 190 0.22 -18.30 -3.12
N PRO A 191 0.35 -17.64 -1.95
CA PRO A 191 -0.76 -16.88 -1.38
C PRO A 191 -1.28 -15.79 -2.32
N PHE A 192 -0.39 -15.09 -3.05
CA PHE A 192 -0.81 -14.13 -4.07
C PHE A 192 -1.61 -14.77 -5.21
N GLU A 193 -1.12 -15.85 -5.83
CA GLU A 193 -1.83 -16.52 -6.94
C GLU A 193 -3.25 -16.94 -6.52
N ALA A 194 -3.39 -17.52 -5.33
CA ALA A 194 -4.67 -18.00 -4.82
C ALA A 194 -5.62 -16.86 -4.40
N LEU A 195 -5.13 -15.84 -3.69
CA LEU A 195 -5.97 -14.71 -3.24
C LEU A 195 -6.34 -13.77 -4.40
N ALA A 196 -5.42 -13.47 -5.33
CA ALA A 196 -5.73 -12.67 -6.51
C ALA A 196 -6.80 -13.36 -7.37
N ALA A 197 -6.74 -14.69 -7.54
CA ALA A 197 -7.78 -15.46 -8.21
C ALA A 197 -9.13 -15.44 -7.48
N LEU A 198 -9.12 -15.52 -6.14
CA LEU A 198 -10.33 -15.39 -5.33
C LEU A 198 -11.01 -14.04 -5.58
N PHE A 199 -10.30 -12.93 -5.38
CA PHE A 199 -10.88 -11.60 -5.51
C PHE A 199 -11.23 -11.24 -6.97
N TRP A 200 -10.43 -11.64 -7.96
CA TRP A 200 -10.77 -11.47 -9.37
C TRP A 200 -12.08 -12.19 -9.73
N THR A 201 -12.22 -13.47 -9.36
CA THR A 201 -13.47 -14.19 -9.63
C THR A 201 -14.65 -13.57 -8.90
N ARG A 202 -14.54 -13.28 -7.58
CA ARG A 202 -15.64 -12.70 -6.81
C ARG A 202 -16.11 -11.36 -7.37
N LEU A 203 -15.19 -10.45 -7.71
CA LEU A 203 -15.55 -9.14 -8.27
C LEU A 203 -16.16 -9.22 -9.67
N SER A 204 -15.76 -10.22 -10.47
CA SER A 204 -16.38 -10.47 -11.77
C SER A 204 -17.87 -10.78 -11.64
N LYS A 205 -18.29 -11.55 -10.62
CA LYS A 205 -19.70 -11.83 -10.28
C LYS A 205 -20.42 -10.67 -9.58
N VAL A 206 -19.71 -9.82 -8.84
CA VAL A 206 -20.30 -8.60 -8.25
C VAL A 206 -20.72 -7.61 -9.35
N ARG A 207 -19.97 -7.57 -10.46
CA ARG A 207 -20.19 -6.68 -11.61
C ARG A 207 -21.13 -7.27 -12.65
N VAL A 208 -20.86 -8.49 -13.09
CA VAL A 208 -21.68 -9.20 -14.08
C VAL A 208 -22.79 -9.94 -13.32
N GLN A 209 -24.05 -9.51 -13.51
CA GLN A 209 -25.24 -10.17 -12.97
C GLN A 209 -25.57 -11.50 -13.69
N GLY A 210 -24.56 -12.36 -13.85
CA GLY A 210 -24.66 -13.66 -14.48
C GLY A 210 -24.78 -14.80 -13.48
N ASP A 211 -25.22 -15.96 -13.96
CA ASP A 211 -25.31 -17.18 -13.16
C ASP A 211 -23.95 -17.61 -12.57
N GLY A 212 -24.02 -18.28 -11.43
CA GLY A 212 -22.90 -18.40 -10.50
C GLY A 212 -21.62 -19.03 -11.07
N ILE A 213 -20.49 -18.39 -10.75
CA ILE A 213 -19.12 -18.89 -10.96
C ILE A 213 -19.01 -20.35 -10.54
N GLN A 214 -18.51 -21.22 -11.43
CA GLN A 214 -18.28 -22.63 -11.14
C GLN A 214 -17.01 -22.80 -10.30
N GLU A 215 -16.93 -23.87 -9.52
CA GLU A 215 -15.76 -24.20 -8.68
C GLU A 215 -14.45 -24.23 -9.50
N ASN A 216 -14.54 -24.71 -10.74
CA ASN A 216 -13.44 -24.79 -11.70
C ASN A 216 -12.98 -23.43 -12.28
N ASP A 217 -13.61 -22.30 -11.95
CA ASP A 217 -13.20 -20.99 -12.44
C ASP A 217 -12.16 -20.31 -11.54
N LEU A 218 -12.14 -20.64 -10.23
CA LEU A 218 -11.09 -20.20 -9.31
C LEU A 218 -9.73 -20.77 -9.71
N SER A 219 -9.70 -22.05 -10.10
CA SER A 219 -8.48 -22.74 -10.52
C SER A 219 -7.99 -22.28 -11.91
N LYS A 220 -8.90 -21.97 -12.85
CA LYS A 220 -8.55 -21.28 -14.12
C LYS A 220 -7.94 -19.91 -13.86
N ALA A 221 -8.57 -19.09 -13.02
CA ALA A 221 -8.07 -17.74 -12.71
C ALA A 221 -6.69 -17.78 -12.05
N ALA A 222 -6.46 -18.71 -11.11
CA ALA A 222 -5.15 -18.94 -10.50
C ALA A 222 -4.11 -19.42 -11.53
N GLY A 223 -4.51 -20.27 -12.49
CA GLY A 223 -3.68 -20.70 -13.62
C GLY A 223 -3.27 -19.54 -14.53
N PHE A 224 -4.19 -18.65 -14.90
CA PHE A 224 -3.87 -17.47 -15.72
C PHE A 224 -2.96 -16.47 -14.99
N ILE A 225 -3.20 -16.22 -13.69
CA ILE A 225 -2.33 -15.35 -12.87
C ILE A 225 -0.92 -15.96 -12.79
N ARG A 226 -0.82 -17.26 -12.52
CA ARG A 226 0.45 -18.01 -12.53
C ARG A 226 1.19 -17.85 -13.85
N GLU A 227 0.50 -18.10 -14.96
CA GLU A 227 1.10 -18.04 -16.30
C GLU A 227 1.63 -16.62 -16.60
N ALA A 228 0.83 -15.58 -16.30
CA ALA A 228 1.24 -14.19 -16.48
C ALA A 228 2.45 -13.83 -15.60
N VAL A 229 2.42 -14.15 -14.30
CA VAL A 229 3.55 -13.90 -13.38
C VAL A 229 4.81 -14.65 -13.82
N SER A 230 4.68 -15.87 -14.36
CA SER A 230 5.81 -16.67 -14.82
C SER A 230 6.48 -16.18 -16.11
N LYS A 231 5.87 -15.23 -16.83
CA LYS A 231 6.43 -14.61 -18.05
C LYS A 231 7.17 -13.29 -17.79
N ILE A 232 6.94 -12.66 -16.64
CA ILE A 232 7.67 -11.43 -16.27
C ILE A 232 9.02 -11.84 -15.65
N ASP A 233 10.01 -12.06 -16.52
CA ASP A 233 11.41 -12.27 -16.12
C ASP A 233 12.26 -11.00 -16.33
N ARG A 234 13.59 -11.15 -16.44
CA ARG A 234 14.49 -10.02 -16.68
C ARG A 234 14.30 -9.43 -18.07
N ASP A 235 14.12 -10.29 -19.06
CA ASP A 235 14.31 -9.95 -20.47
C ASP A 235 13.03 -9.29 -21.00
N GLU A 236 11.85 -9.78 -20.62
CA GLU A 236 10.54 -9.10 -20.82
C GLU A 236 10.53 -7.70 -20.16
N VAL A 237 11.20 -7.51 -19.01
CA VAL A 237 11.33 -6.20 -18.36
C VAL A 237 12.30 -5.27 -19.11
N MET A 238 13.37 -5.81 -19.71
CA MET A 238 14.27 -5.02 -20.56
C MET A 238 13.58 -4.61 -21.86
N ASP A 239 12.88 -5.53 -22.53
CA ASP A 239 12.10 -5.26 -23.75
C ASP A 239 11.03 -4.17 -23.50
N LEU A 240 10.38 -4.20 -22.33
CA LEU A 240 9.44 -3.16 -21.92
C LEU A 240 10.12 -1.79 -21.72
N ILE A 241 11.34 -1.75 -21.15
CA ILE A 241 12.11 -0.51 -21.00
C ILE A 241 12.53 0.04 -22.37
N GLU A 242 13.08 -0.81 -23.25
CA GLU A 242 13.47 -0.39 -24.60
C GLU A 242 12.27 0.11 -25.42
N TRP A 243 11.10 -0.49 -25.27
CA TRP A 243 9.86 -0.01 -25.89
C TRP A 243 9.42 1.35 -25.33
N LEU A 244 9.49 1.55 -24.00
CA LEU A 244 9.16 2.82 -23.34
C LEU A 244 10.14 3.95 -23.70
N GLU A 245 11.41 3.65 -23.98
CA GLU A 245 12.41 4.64 -24.42
C GLU A 245 12.28 4.99 -25.91
N GLN A 246 11.82 4.07 -26.75
CA GLN A 246 11.64 4.29 -28.20
C GLN A 246 10.37 5.09 -28.54
N GLU A 247 9.29 4.95 -27.77
CA GLU A 247 8.03 5.65 -28.02
C GLU A 247 8.07 7.13 -27.61
N ASN A 248 7.75 8.04 -28.54
CA ASN A 248 7.74 9.48 -28.27
C ASN A 248 6.39 9.92 -27.66
N TRP A 249 6.18 9.60 -26.38
CA TRP A 249 4.91 9.77 -25.64
C TRP A 249 4.51 11.24 -25.37
N LYS A 250 4.19 11.99 -26.43
CA LYS A 250 3.57 13.34 -26.38
C LYS A 250 2.28 13.37 -25.56
N THR A 251 1.60 12.24 -25.49
CA THR A 251 0.69 11.85 -24.41
C THR A 251 1.18 10.52 -23.87
N TYR A 252 1.32 10.39 -22.55
CA TYR A 252 1.57 9.10 -21.90
C TYR A 252 0.53 8.06 -22.35
N PRO A 253 0.92 6.77 -22.48
CA PRO A 253 -0.05 5.70 -22.71
C PRO A 253 -1.18 5.81 -21.69
N SER A 254 -2.43 5.78 -22.15
CA SER A 254 -3.60 5.80 -21.27
C SER A 254 -3.60 4.52 -20.43
N CYS A 255 -3.10 4.62 -19.20
CA CYS A 255 -2.84 3.47 -18.34
C CYS A 255 -4.12 2.64 -18.16
N MET A 256 -4.06 1.39 -18.67
CA MET A 256 -5.09 0.34 -18.66
C MET A 256 -6.55 0.83 -18.75
N ASN A 257 -7.18 0.66 -19.93
CA ASN A 257 -8.61 0.89 -20.18
C ASN A 257 -9.50 0.76 -18.92
N GLY A 258 -10.32 1.77 -18.67
CA GLY A 258 -11.04 2.01 -17.41
C GLY A 258 -12.01 0.91 -16.91
N SER A 259 -12.06 -0.24 -17.58
CA SER A 259 -12.76 -1.47 -17.22
C SER A 259 -11.92 -2.47 -16.41
N CYS A 260 -10.59 -2.32 -16.36
CA CYS A 260 -9.69 -3.33 -15.77
C CYS A 260 -9.65 -3.30 -14.23
N LEU A 261 -9.36 -4.46 -13.63
CA LEU A 261 -9.11 -4.66 -12.20
C LEU A 261 -7.60 -4.88 -12.00
N ILE A 262 -6.97 -4.10 -11.12
CA ILE A 262 -5.52 -4.17 -10.87
C ILE A 262 -5.25 -5.05 -9.65
N CYS A 263 -4.42 -6.09 -9.78
CA CYS A 263 -3.94 -6.93 -8.68
C CYS A 263 -2.43 -6.77 -8.51
N ALA A 264 -1.97 -6.21 -7.38
CA ALA A 264 -0.54 -6.02 -7.10
C ALA A 264 -0.06 -6.97 -5.97
N ASN A 265 1.09 -7.62 -6.19
CA ASN A 265 1.76 -8.40 -5.15
C ASN A 265 2.69 -7.49 -4.35
N LEU A 266 2.37 -7.28 -3.07
CA LEU A 266 3.19 -6.54 -2.11
C LEU A 266 3.60 -7.43 -0.91
N GLU A 267 3.59 -8.76 -1.07
CA GLU A 267 3.92 -9.73 -0.01
C GLU A 267 5.32 -9.53 0.57
N ASN A 268 6.26 -9.06 -0.26
CA ASN A 268 7.68 -8.85 0.09
C ASN A 268 7.96 -7.46 0.70
N VAL A 269 6.95 -6.59 0.79
CA VAL A 269 7.11 -5.22 1.31
C VAL A 269 7.24 -5.27 2.83
N ASN A 270 8.47 -5.12 3.34
CA ASN A 270 8.85 -5.39 4.74
C ASN A 270 8.46 -4.28 5.73
N SER A 271 7.23 -3.77 5.63
CA SER A 271 6.73 -2.63 6.41
C SER A 271 6.81 -2.85 7.93
N TYR A 272 6.52 -4.06 8.38
CA TYR A 272 6.49 -4.40 9.81
C TYR A 272 7.86 -4.42 10.49
N SER A 273 8.95 -4.26 9.72
CA SER A 273 10.31 -4.05 10.26
C SER A 273 10.65 -2.59 10.57
N ALA A 274 9.80 -1.63 10.22
CA ALA A 274 9.98 -0.21 10.54
C ALA A 274 9.61 0.08 12.01
N VAL A 275 10.53 -0.23 12.94
CA VAL A 275 10.36 -0.14 14.40
C VAL A 275 11.02 1.13 14.95
N PHE A 276 10.26 2.15 15.38
CA PHE A 276 10.84 3.42 15.89
C PHE A 276 11.28 3.37 17.36
N GLU A 277 10.83 2.36 18.10
CA GLU A 277 11.08 2.14 19.52
C GLU A 277 11.10 0.64 19.82
N GLU A 278 11.98 0.18 20.70
CA GLU A 278 12.17 -1.24 20.98
C GLU A 278 10.85 -1.97 21.29
N ASN A 279 10.69 -3.17 20.72
CA ASN A 279 9.50 -4.01 20.83
C ASN A 279 8.18 -3.37 20.32
N SER A 280 8.25 -2.20 19.68
CA SER A 280 7.09 -1.43 19.20
C SER A 280 7.01 -1.46 17.67
N SER A 281 6.71 -2.64 17.11
CA SER A 281 6.48 -2.80 15.67
C SER A 281 5.11 -2.24 15.25
N PRO A 282 4.89 -1.99 13.93
CA PRO A 282 3.61 -1.49 13.46
C PRO A 282 2.47 -2.48 13.75
N LEU A 283 1.38 -2.00 14.39
CA LEU A 283 0.15 -2.77 14.56
C LEU A 283 -0.56 -3.04 13.21
N ARG A 284 -0.47 -2.05 12.33
CA ARG A 284 -1.11 -1.98 11.02
C ARG A 284 -0.26 -1.09 10.14
N VAL A 285 -0.02 -1.54 8.91
CA VAL A 285 0.44 -0.66 7.83
C VAL A 285 -0.55 -0.77 6.69
N SER A 286 -0.95 0.37 6.15
CA SER A 286 -2.05 0.47 5.19
C SER A 286 -1.58 1.16 3.92
N TYR A 287 -1.47 0.36 2.85
CA TYR A 287 -1.04 0.78 1.52
C TYR A 287 -2.21 1.04 0.58
N TYR A 288 -2.00 2.01 -0.30
CA TYR A 288 -2.97 2.52 -1.24
C TYR A 288 -2.25 2.99 -2.51
N ILE A 289 -2.94 3.08 -3.63
CA ILE A 289 -2.59 4.00 -4.74
C ILE A 289 -3.70 5.07 -4.84
N GLU A 290 -3.59 6.12 -5.65
CA GLU A 290 -4.55 7.21 -5.90
C GLU A 290 -4.23 7.90 -7.23
N PRO A 291 -5.21 8.36 -8.03
CA PRO A 291 -6.64 8.00 -7.98
C PRO A 291 -6.87 6.51 -8.27
N SER A 292 -8.09 6.02 -8.08
CA SER A 292 -8.51 4.68 -8.53
C SER A 292 -8.81 4.72 -10.01
N VAL A 293 -7.81 4.38 -10.83
CA VAL A 293 -7.98 4.14 -12.26
C VAL A 293 -8.61 2.75 -12.45
N GLY A 294 -9.52 2.63 -13.43
CA GLY A 294 -10.16 1.36 -13.75
C GLY A 294 -11.33 1.00 -12.83
N ALA A 295 -11.68 -0.27 -12.85
CA ALA A 295 -12.76 -0.83 -12.05
C ALA A 295 -12.36 -1.12 -10.59
N GLY A 296 -11.08 -0.95 -10.21
CA GLY A 296 -10.64 -1.08 -8.82
C GLY A 296 -9.23 -1.67 -8.68
N GLN A 297 -8.77 -1.76 -7.43
CA GLN A 297 -7.44 -2.22 -7.07
C GLN A 297 -7.50 -3.26 -5.94
N ILE A 298 -6.61 -4.25 -5.99
CA ILE A 298 -6.34 -5.23 -4.94
C ILE A 298 -4.85 -5.21 -4.66
N LEU A 299 -4.46 -4.94 -3.41
CA LEU A 299 -3.09 -5.01 -2.91
C LEU A 299 -3.00 -6.17 -1.90
N ILE A 300 -2.19 -7.17 -2.19
CA ILE A 300 -1.97 -8.32 -1.29
C ILE A 300 -0.67 -8.07 -0.51
N LEU A 301 -0.82 -7.87 0.80
CA LEU A 301 0.20 -7.43 1.74
C LEU A 301 0.51 -8.52 2.79
N PRO A 302 1.70 -8.51 3.42
CA PRO A 302 1.95 -9.34 4.58
C PRO A 302 1.01 -9.00 5.74
N SER A 303 0.61 -10.00 6.52
CA SER A 303 0.04 -9.80 7.86
C SER A 303 1.13 -9.36 8.84
N PRO A 304 0.81 -8.59 9.90
CA PRO A 304 1.67 -8.57 11.09
C PRO A 304 1.85 -9.99 11.66
N GLY A 305 2.89 -10.16 12.48
CA GLY A 305 3.19 -11.42 13.14
C GLY A 305 2.08 -11.87 14.11
N GLY A 306 1.96 -13.20 14.29
CA GLY A 306 0.99 -13.85 15.17
C GLY A 306 0.24 -14.98 14.48
N ASP A 307 -0.26 -14.74 13.27
CA ASP A 307 -1.21 -15.62 12.56
C ASP A 307 -0.55 -16.66 11.63
N GLY A 308 0.77 -16.82 11.69
CA GLY A 308 1.56 -17.73 10.85
C GLY A 308 1.96 -17.16 9.47
N PRO A 309 3.02 -17.71 8.83
CA PRO A 309 3.74 -17.07 7.73
C PRO A 309 2.95 -16.93 6.41
N CYS A 310 1.88 -17.70 6.21
CA CYS A 310 1.03 -17.55 5.02
C CYS A 310 -0.03 -16.44 5.16
N SER A 311 -0.18 -15.83 6.33
CA SER A 311 -1.23 -14.84 6.59
C SER A 311 -1.03 -13.55 5.81
N ARG A 312 -2.12 -12.96 5.32
CA ARG A 312 -2.11 -11.78 4.45
C ARG A 312 -3.16 -10.76 4.87
N VAL A 313 -2.89 -9.50 4.58
CA VAL A 313 -3.90 -8.44 4.52
C VAL A 313 -4.18 -8.17 3.05
N VAL A 314 -5.44 -8.25 2.64
CA VAL A 314 -5.87 -7.85 1.31
C VAL A 314 -6.53 -6.49 1.43
N SER A 315 -5.87 -5.47 0.89
CA SER A 315 -6.41 -4.13 0.69
C SER A 315 -7.17 -4.13 -0.63
N VAL A 316 -8.44 -3.76 -0.61
CA VAL A 316 -9.35 -3.80 -1.77
C VAL A 316 -10.02 -2.45 -1.94
N THR A 317 -9.78 -1.80 -3.07
CA THR A 317 -10.33 -0.49 -3.42
C THR A 317 -11.37 -0.60 -4.51
N LEU A 318 -12.59 -0.14 -4.24
CA LEU A 318 -13.77 -0.31 -5.07
C LEU A 318 -14.75 0.86 -4.95
N PRO A 319 -15.71 1.01 -5.89
CA PRO A 319 -16.96 1.72 -5.64
C PRO A 319 -17.72 1.08 -4.46
N GLU A 320 -18.31 1.90 -3.60
CA GLU A 320 -18.96 1.47 -2.34
C GLU A 320 -19.98 0.35 -2.53
N VAL A 321 -20.88 0.48 -3.51
CA VAL A 321 -21.93 -0.52 -3.83
C VAL A 321 -21.36 -1.87 -4.32
N GLU A 322 -20.16 -1.90 -4.89
CA GLU A 322 -19.46 -3.17 -5.20
C GLU A 322 -18.79 -3.76 -3.96
N ALA A 323 -18.26 -2.89 -3.11
CA ALA A 323 -17.57 -3.27 -1.88
C ALA A 323 -18.55 -3.88 -0.85
N GLU A 324 -19.79 -3.35 -0.76
CA GLU A 324 -20.88 -3.97 0.01
C GLU A 324 -21.15 -5.39 -0.48
N LYS A 325 -21.40 -5.56 -1.79
CA LYS A 325 -21.69 -6.87 -2.41
C LYS A 325 -20.53 -7.86 -2.26
N LEU A 326 -19.28 -7.40 -2.25
CA LEU A 326 -18.11 -8.23 -1.99
C LEU A 326 -18.09 -8.77 -0.55
N LEU A 327 -18.36 -7.91 0.44
CA LEU A 327 -18.54 -8.32 1.84
C LEU A 327 -19.76 -9.23 2.00
N GLU A 328 -20.73 -9.16 1.08
CA GLU A 328 -21.91 -10.00 1.10
C GLU A 328 -21.77 -11.37 0.41
N ASP A 329 -20.77 -11.58 -0.45
CA ASP A 329 -20.61 -12.84 -1.19
C ASP A 329 -20.40 -14.05 -0.26
N GLY A 330 -21.08 -15.15 -0.59
CA GLY A 330 -21.09 -16.37 0.23
C GLY A 330 -19.71 -16.99 0.44
N LEU A 331 -18.79 -16.91 -0.52
CA LEU A 331 -17.44 -17.48 -0.38
C LEU A 331 -16.53 -16.58 0.45
N ILE A 332 -16.66 -15.25 0.34
CA ILE A 332 -15.96 -14.30 1.24
C ILE A 332 -16.46 -14.49 2.69
N LYS A 333 -17.78 -14.61 2.89
CA LYS A 333 -18.37 -14.94 4.20
C LYS A 333 -17.93 -16.31 4.73
N GLN A 334 -17.78 -17.32 3.87
CA GLN A 334 -17.30 -18.66 4.26
C GLN A 334 -15.86 -18.64 4.78
N PHE A 335 -14.99 -17.77 4.24
CA PHE A 335 -13.65 -17.57 4.79
C PHE A 335 -13.65 -16.83 6.13
N GLY A 336 -14.66 -15.99 6.42
CA GLY A 336 -14.74 -15.19 7.64
C GLY A 336 -13.52 -14.30 7.92
N PRO A 337 -12.97 -13.55 6.94
CA PRO A 337 -11.77 -12.73 7.15
C PRO A 337 -12.05 -11.60 8.15
N THR A 338 -11.06 -11.24 8.96
CA THR A 338 -11.21 -10.12 9.91
C THR A 338 -11.19 -8.80 9.15
N ILE A 339 -12.32 -8.08 9.16
CA ILE A 339 -12.40 -6.72 8.59
C ILE A 339 -11.60 -5.77 9.49
N TRP A 340 -10.61 -5.10 8.91
CA TRP A 340 -9.71 -4.15 9.58
C TRP A 340 -10.12 -2.70 9.34
N MET A 341 -10.61 -2.40 8.15
CA MET A 341 -11.20 -1.14 7.75
C MET A 341 -12.40 -1.50 6.91
N GLY A 342 -13.59 -1.09 7.36
CA GLY A 342 -14.86 -1.36 6.69
C GLY A 342 -15.40 -0.12 5.97
N LEU A 343 -16.61 -0.26 5.41
CA LEU A 343 -17.34 0.86 4.82
C LEU A 343 -17.84 1.83 5.90
N ASN A 344 -17.95 3.10 5.53
CA ASN A 344 -18.32 4.18 6.44
C ASN A 344 -19.84 4.19 6.67
N ARG A 345 -20.33 3.21 7.44
CA ARG A 345 -21.72 3.12 7.87
C ARG A 345 -22.04 4.30 8.80
N ASN A 346 -22.48 5.40 8.18
CA ASN A 346 -23.10 6.52 8.88
C ASN A 346 -24.28 5.99 9.70
N LEU A 347 -24.11 5.95 11.02
CA LEU A 347 -25.21 5.75 11.96
C LEU A 347 -26.00 7.05 12.02
N CYS A 348 -27.14 7.07 11.32
CA CYS A 348 -28.14 8.14 11.39
C CYS A 348 -28.88 8.15 12.75
#